data_AF-A0A931ZN10-F1
#
_entry.id   AF-A0A931ZN10-F1
#
_cell.length_a   1.000
_cell.length_b   1.000
_cell.length_c   1.000
_cell.angle_alpha   90.00
_cell.angle_beta   90.00
_cell.angle_gamma   90.00
#
_symmetry.space_group_name_H-M   'P 1'
#
loop_
_entity.id
_entity.type
_entity.pdbx_description
1 polymer ?
#
loop_
_entity_poly.entity_id
_entity_poly.type
_entity_poly.pdbx_seq_one_letter_code
_entity_poly.pdbx_strand_id
1 'polypeptide(L)'
;MKKVLKFFIILLLILPIIFFLHTGFLVGFIPSFQAAIFSAVFASTVVWPVIKRYIFILSAILIGGMVPFYVFNIMDWANILGSTGIGFVLLLLLTYLPDFMKRGYIEKL
;
A
#
# COMPACT_ATOMS: atom_id res chain seq x y z
N MET A 1 -13.84 18.34 10.91
CA MET A 1 -14.05 17.13 10.07
C MET A 1 -14.33 17.41 8.59
N LYS A 2 -15.29 18.29 8.21
CA LYS A 2 -15.63 18.55 6.78
C LYS A 2 -14.46 19.05 5.89
N LYS A 3 -13.52 19.83 6.42
CA LYS A 3 -12.35 20.34 5.67
C LYS A 3 -11.29 19.27 5.39
N VAL A 4 -11.03 18.39 6.36
CA VAL A 4 -10.08 17.26 6.22
C VAL A 4 -10.61 16.28 5.18
N LEU A 5 -11.91 15.94 5.24
CA LEU A 5 -12.54 15.07 4.25
C LEU A 5 -12.44 15.65 2.83
N LYS A 6 -12.69 16.96 2.65
CA LYS A 6 -12.51 17.63 1.35
C LYS A 6 -11.06 17.58 0.86
N PHE A 7 -10.08 17.79 1.75
CA PHE A 7 -8.67 17.67 1.39
C PHE A 7 -8.31 16.25 0.93
N PHE A 8 -8.82 15.21 1.61
CA PHE A 8 -8.62 13.82 1.20
C PHE A 8 -9.28 13.50 -0.14
N ILE A 9 -10.49 14.00 -0.39
CA ILE A 9 -11.17 13.83 -1.69
C ILE A 9 -10.36 14.50 -2.80
N ILE A 10 -9.84 15.71 -2.55
CA ILE A 10 -8.99 16.44 -3.50
C ILE A 10 -7.67 15.68 -3.73
N LEU A 11 -7.03 15.17 -2.68
CA LEU A 11 -5.79 14.40 -2.79
C LEU A 11 -6.02 13.10 -3.59
N LEU A 12 -7.13 12.40 -3.34
CA LEU A 12 -7.51 11.15 -4.00
C LEU A 12 -7.92 11.36 -5.47
N LEU A 13 -8.41 12.56 -5.82
CA LEU A 13 -8.70 12.97 -7.20
C LEU A 13 -7.45 13.44 -7.95
N ILE A 14 -6.50 14.08 -7.26
CA ILE A 14 -5.29 14.65 -7.88
C ILE A 14 -4.17 13.60 -8.01
N LEU A 15 -4.04 12.65 -7.10
CA LEU A 15 -3.01 11.61 -7.18
C LEU A 15 -3.06 10.82 -8.50
N PRO A 16 -4.23 10.36 -8.98
CA PRO A 16 -4.34 9.69 -10.26
C PRO A 16 -3.86 10.59 -11.40
N ILE A 17 -4.17 11.89 -11.37
CA ILE A 17 -3.82 12.86 -12.42
C ILE A 17 -2.31 13.16 -12.42
N ILE A 18 -1.69 13.38 -11.25
CA ILE A 18 -0.24 13.59 -11.13
C ILE A 18 0.52 12.33 -11.56
N PHE A 19 0.02 11.16 -11.19
CA PHE A 19 0.61 9.88 -11.60
C PHE A 19 0.47 9.66 -13.11
N PHE A 20 -0.71 9.95 -13.68
CA PHE A 20 -1.00 9.87 -15.12
C PHE A 20 -0.09 10.79 -15.95
N LEU A 21 0.21 11.98 -15.44
CA LEU A 21 1.13 12.93 -16.07
C LEU A 21 2.59 12.45 -16.04
N HIS A 22 2.98 11.66 -15.04
CA HIS A 22 4.38 11.27 -14.83
C HIS A 22 4.75 9.90 -15.43
N THR A 23 3.78 9.00 -15.64
CA THR A 23 4.03 7.62 -16.07
C THR A 23 3.54 7.30 -17.48
N GLY A 24 3.38 8.32 -18.34
CA GLY A 24 2.97 8.26 -19.74
C GLY A 24 2.88 6.83 -20.30
N PHE A 25 1.65 6.31 -20.36
CA PHE A 25 1.27 4.94 -20.70
C PHE A 25 2.32 4.15 -21.49
N LEU A 26 3.03 3.24 -20.80
CA LEU A 26 3.67 2.03 -21.32
C LEU A 26 4.21 1.26 -20.11
N VAL A 27 3.38 0.41 -19.48
CA VAL A 27 3.67 -0.80 -18.68
C VAL A 27 2.42 -1.13 -17.85
N GLY A 28 1.64 -2.11 -18.30
CA GLY A 28 0.64 -2.89 -17.54
C GLY A 28 -0.44 -2.15 -16.73
N PHE A 29 -1.72 -2.36 -17.08
CA PHE A 29 -2.89 -1.93 -16.29
C PHE A 29 -2.84 -2.39 -14.81
N ILE A 30 -2.19 -3.53 -14.54
CA ILE A 30 -2.06 -4.14 -13.21
C ILE A 30 -1.17 -3.31 -12.27
N PRO A 31 0.08 -2.91 -12.64
CA PRO A 31 0.91 -2.05 -11.80
C PRO A 31 0.27 -0.69 -11.45
N SER A 32 -0.42 -0.04 -12.40
CA SER A 32 -1.08 1.24 -12.14
C SER A 32 -2.24 1.11 -11.14
N PHE A 33 -2.99 0.00 -11.22
CA PHE A 33 -4.08 -0.30 -10.28
C PHE A 33 -3.56 -0.62 -8.87
N GLN A 34 -2.47 -1.41 -8.77
CA GLN A 34 -1.82 -1.68 -7.48
C GLN A 34 -1.31 -0.40 -6.81
N ALA A 35 -0.71 0.53 -7.57
CA ALA A 35 -0.24 1.80 -7.04
C ALA A 35 -1.38 2.67 -6.46
N ALA A 36 -2.54 2.69 -7.13
CA ALA A 36 -3.73 3.41 -6.63
C ALA A 36 -4.25 2.79 -5.32
N ILE A 37 -4.34 1.47 -5.25
CA ILE A 37 -4.73 0.75 -4.03
C ILE A 37 -3.74 1.04 -2.90
N PHE A 38 -2.45 0.91 -3.17
CA PHE A 38 -1.39 1.19 -2.18
C PHE A 38 -1.45 2.62 -1.65
N SER A 39 -1.70 3.59 -2.51
CA SER A 39 -1.83 4.99 -2.11
C SER A 39 -3.06 5.22 -1.23
N ALA A 40 -4.21 4.64 -1.58
CA ALA A 40 -5.43 4.73 -0.78
C ALA A 40 -5.28 4.04 0.58
N VAL A 41 -4.67 2.85 0.58
CA VAL A 41 -4.39 2.07 1.80
C VAL A 41 -3.43 2.82 2.71
N PHE A 42 -2.34 3.37 2.18
CA PHE A 42 -1.40 4.19 2.93
C PHE A 42 -2.08 5.43 3.54
N ALA A 43 -2.83 6.19 2.73
CA ALA A 43 -3.59 7.35 3.22
C ALA A 43 -4.55 6.97 4.37
N SER A 44 -5.24 5.84 4.25
CA SER A 44 -6.17 5.36 5.28
C SER A 44 -5.46 4.97 6.58
N THR A 45 -4.26 4.38 6.52
CA THR A 45 -3.48 3.99 7.71
C THR A 45 -2.95 5.17 8.52
N VAL A 46 -2.71 6.30 7.87
CA VAL A 46 -2.29 7.54 8.54
C VAL A 46 -3.46 8.14 9.34
N VAL A 47 -4.68 8.04 8.83
CA VAL A 47 -5.88 8.63 9.46
C VAL A 47 -6.46 7.73 10.55
N TRP A 48 -6.54 6.42 10.29
CA TRP A 48 -7.13 5.45 11.21
C TRP A 48 -6.14 4.34 11.57
N PRO A 49 -5.47 4.45 12.73
CA PRO A 49 -4.49 3.45 13.18
C PRO A 49 -5.07 2.04 13.31
N VAL A 50 -6.38 1.91 13.54
CA VAL A 50 -7.07 0.61 13.62
C VAL A 50 -6.97 -0.17 12.29
N ILE A 51 -6.92 0.54 11.15
CA ILE A 51 -6.79 -0.07 9.82
C ILE A 51 -5.44 -0.78 9.67
N LYS A 52 -4.39 -0.32 10.36
CA LYS A 52 -3.05 -0.94 10.30
C LYS A 52 -3.09 -2.42 10.66
N ARG A 53 -3.86 -2.79 11.69
CA ARG A 53 -4.03 -4.19 12.11
C ARG A 53 -4.72 -5.02 11.03
N TYR A 54 -5.76 -4.49 10.38
CA TYR A 54 -6.46 -5.21 9.33
C TYR A 54 -5.61 -5.39 8.07
N ILE A 55 -4.83 -4.38 7.69
CA ILE A 55 -3.89 -4.49 6.56
C ILE A 55 -2.79 -5.52 6.87
N PHE A 56 -2.33 -5.60 8.12
CA PHE A 56 -1.34 -6.60 8.52
C PHE A 56 -1.91 -8.03 8.42
N ILE A 57 -3.16 -8.23 8.85
CA ILE A 57 -3.84 -9.53 8.69
C ILE A 57 -4.02 -9.84 7.20
N LEU A 58 -4.48 -8.86 6.41
CA LEU A 58 -4.66 -9.02 4.98
C LEU A 58 -3.34 -9.36 4.27
N SER A 59 -2.23 -8.71 4.61
CA SER A 59 -0.93 -9.00 4.02
C SER A 59 -0.45 -10.41 4.36
N ALA A 60 -0.64 -10.86 5.61
CA ALA A 60 -0.34 -12.23 6.01
C ALA A 60 -1.19 -13.25 5.24
N ILE A 61 -2.49 -12.98 5.04
CA ILE A 61 -3.38 -13.83 4.24
C ILE A 61 -2.92 -13.89 2.78
N LEU A 62 -2.53 -12.75 2.18
CA LEU A 62 -2.06 -12.72 0.79
C LEU A 62 -0.74 -13.48 0.62
N ILE A 63 0.21 -13.31 1.53
CA ILE A 63 1.49 -14.03 1.51
C ILE A 63 1.27 -15.54 1.76
N GLY A 64 0.42 -15.91 2.73
CA GLY A 64 0.06 -17.31 2.97
C GLY A 64 -0.69 -17.91 1.78
N GLY A 65 -1.59 -17.14 1.18
CA GLY A 65 -2.35 -17.51 -0.02
C GLY A 65 -1.48 -17.71 -1.25
N MET A 66 -0.33 -17.03 -1.36
CA MET A 66 0.64 -17.25 -2.44
C MET A 66 1.19 -18.68 -2.45
N VAL A 67 1.41 -19.29 -1.28
CA VAL A 67 2.08 -20.59 -1.12
C VAL A 67 1.41 -21.71 -1.95
N PRO A 68 0.09 -21.95 -1.88
CA PRO A 68 -0.54 -22.97 -2.71
C PRO A 68 -0.38 -22.69 -4.21
N PHE A 69 -0.56 -21.45 -4.67
CA PHE A 69 -0.38 -21.13 -6.11
C PHE A 69 1.05 -21.36 -6.58
N TYR A 70 2.04 -21.06 -5.73
CA TYR A 70 3.44 -21.34 -6.01
C TYR A 70 3.70 -22.86 -6.10
N VAL A 71 3.17 -23.65 -5.16
CA VAL A 71 3.30 -25.11 -5.16
C VAL A 71 2.65 -25.76 -6.39
N PHE A 72 1.52 -25.22 -6.86
CA PHE A 72 0.85 -25.67 -8.08
C PHE A 72 1.38 -25.03 -9.37
N ASN A 73 2.51 -24.30 -9.30
CA ASN A 73 3.19 -23.67 -10.45
C ASN A 73 2.33 -22.64 -11.21
N ILE A 74 1.34 -22.05 -10.55
CA ILE A 74 0.47 -20.98 -11.08
C ILE A 74 1.12 -19.64 -10.76
N MET A 75 2.22 -19.35 -11.47
CA MET A 75 3.16 -18.27 -11.11
C MET A 75 2.55 -16.87 -11.18
N ASP A 76 1.62 -16.60 -12.10
CA ASP A 76 0.99 -15.27 -12.22
C ASP A 76 0.23 -14.89 -10.94
N TRP A 77 -0.59 -15.81 -10.43
CA TRP A 77 -1.37 -15.59 -9.20
C TRP A 77 -0.47 -15.57 -7.97
N ALA A 78 0.54 -16.42 -7.91
CA ALA A 78 1.53 -16.39 -6.84
C ALA A 78 2.23 -15.01 -6.79
N ASN A 79 2.68 -14.50 -7.94
CA ASN A 79 3.35 -13.21 -8.03
C ASN A 79 2.44 -12.04 -7.64
N ILE A 80 1.18 -12.04 -8.09
CA ILE A 80 0.21 -10.99 -7.73
C ILE A 80 -0.05 -10.97 -6.23
N LEU A 81 -0.31 -12.14 -5.62
CA LEU A 81 -0.60 -12.24 -4.19
C LEU A 81 0.63 -11.89 -3.34
N GLY A 82 1.80 -12.43 -3.70
CA GLY A 82 3.06 -12.17 -3.03
C GLY A 82 3.47 -10.70 -3.09
N SER A 83 3.49 -10.11 -4.29
CA SER A 83 3.84 -8.69 -4.48
C SER A 83 2.86 -7.76 -3.76
N THR A 84 1.56 -8.05 -3.79
CA THR A 84 0.56 -7.24 -3.09
C THR A 84 0.71 -7.35 -1.58
N GLY A 85 0.89 -8.56 -1.06
CA GLY A 85 1.12 -8.81 0.37
C GLY A 85 2.38 -8.12 0.89
N ILE A 86 3.50 -8.25 0.17
CA ILE A 86 4.76 -7.58 0.52
C ILE A 86 4.61 -6.05 0.43
N GLY A 87 3.92 -5.54 -0.60
CA GLY A 87 3.64 -4.11 -0.75
C GLY A 87 2.91 -3.53 0.47
N PHE A 88 1.89 -4.22 0.97
CA PHE A 88 1.18 -3.80 2.18
C PHE A 88 2.04 -3.84 3.44
N VAL A 89 2.94 -4.82 3.59
CA VAL A 89 3.89 -4.87 4.71
C VAL A 89 4.84 -3.67 4.67
N LEU A 90 5.38 -3.35 3.50
CA LEU A 90 6.27 -2.19 3.31
C LEU A 90 5.55 -0.88 3.66
N LEU A 91 4.30 -0.71 3.20
CA LEU A 91 3.51 0.47 3.54
C LEU A 91 3.27 0.59 5.04
N LEU A 92 2.95 -0.52 5.71
CA LEU A 92 2.80 -0.54 7.17
C LEU A 92 4.10 -0.11 7.86
N LEU A 93 5.25 -0.66 7.47
CA LEU A 93 6.55 -0.27 8.02
C LEU A 93 6.82 1.23 7.86
N LEU A 94 6.55 1.78 6.68
CA LEU A 94 6.67 3.23 6.43
C LEU A 94 5.76 4.05 7.34
N THR A 95 4.55 3.56 7.65
CA THR A 95 3.65 4.27 8.57
C THR A 95 4.09 4.23 10.04
N TYR A 96 4.97 3.31 10.42
CA TYR A 96 5.56 3.24 11.76
C TYR A 96 6.89 3.98 11.87
N LEU A 97 7.53 4.31 10.75
CA LEU A 97 8.81 5.03 10.71
C LEU A 97 8.82 6.32 11.54
N PRO A 98 7.78 7.21 11.45
CA PRO A 98 7.74 8.42 12.27
C PRO A 98 7.67 8.12 13.78
N ASP A 99 6.99 7.04 14.17
CA ASP A 99 6.89 6.65 15.57
C ASP A 99 8.20 6.04 16.08
N PHE A 100 8.94 5.31 15.24
CA PHE A 100 10.28 4.81 15.57
C PHE A 100 11.29 5.94 15.75
N MET A 101 11.26 6.95 14.87
CA MET A 101 12.09 8.15 15.02
C MET A 101 11.75 8.93 16.30
N LYS A 102 10.46 9.10 16.62
CA LYS A 102 10.03 9.78 17.86
C LYS A 102 10.47 9.05 19.12
N ARG A 103 10.53 7.72 19.09
CA ARG A 103 10.95 6.88 20.21
C ARG A 103 12.47 6.72 20.31
N GLY A 104 13.24 7.33 19.41
CA GLY A 104 14.70 7.28 19.42
C GLY A 104 15.29 5.96 18.93
N TYR A 105 14.49 5.09 18.29
CA TYR A 105 15.01 3.84 17.69
C TYR A 105 15.78 4.08 16.39
N ILE A 106 15.60 5.25 15.77
CA ILE A 106 16.29 5.67 14.56
C ILE A 106 16.88 7.05 14.87
N GLU A 107 18.21 7.14 14.90
CA GLU A 107 18.90 8.43 15.00
C GLU A 107 18.52 9.30 13.81
N LYS A 108 18.17 10.57 14.07
CA LYS A 108 18.01 11.57 13.01
C LYS A 108 19.39 11.78 12.38
N LEU A 109 19.62 11.16 11.23
CA LEU A 109 20.70 11.50 10.30
C LEU A 109 20.55 12.95 9.83
#